data_AF-A0A6P1NHP6-F1
#
_entry.id   AF-A0A6P1NHP6-F1
#
_cell.length_a   1.000
_cell.length_b   1.000
_cell.length_c   1.000
_cell.angle_alpha   90.00
_cell.angle_beta   90.00
_cell.angle_gamma   90.00
#
_symmetry.space_group_name_H-M   'P 1'
#
loop_
_entity.id
_entity.type
_entity.pdbx_description
1 polymer ?
#
loop_
_entity_poly.entity_id
_entity_poly.type
_entity_poly.pdbx_seq_one_letter_code
_entity_poly.pdbx_strand_id
1 'polypeptide(L)'
;MSRLVILVPLLLIMFFMARNGVLDTIYDQITFKKTSWFDNSALVEHLRTVIRDQKLSTLPRKCLVFVINGDSSNNEPIINVLGRHGNGCPGTEASAEDLFKIKVNRLARYIATDAGSPGNFRPLISR
;
A
#
# COMPACT_ATOMS: atom_id res chain seq x y z
N MET A 1 6.05 -15.56 -42.57
CA MET A 1 6.43 -15.89 -41.17
C MET A 1 6.94 -14.68 -40.37
N SER A 2 6.54 -13.43 -40.68
CA SER A 2 7.13 -12.23 -40.02
C SER A 2 6.23 -11.55 -38.98
N ARG A 3 5.06 -12.11 -38.65
CA ARG A 3 4.16 -11.56 -37.61
C ARG A 3 4.36 -12.18 -36.22
N LEU A 4 4.92 -13.39 -36.14
CA LEU A 4 5.17 -14.08 -34.87
C LEU A 4 6.38 -13.50 -34.11
N VAL A 5 7.36 -12.91 -34.81
CA VAL A 5 8.61 -12.40 -34.21
C VAL A 5 8.37 -11.18 -33.31
N ILE A 6 7.28 -10.44 -33.52
CA ILE A 6 6.93 -9.25 -32.72
C ILE A 6 5.99 -9.60 -31.55
N LEU A 7 5.17 -10.64 -31.70
CA LEU A 7 4.23 -11.08 -30.65
C LEU A 7 4.92 -11.70 -29.44
N VAL A 8 5.99 -12.46 -29.67
CA VAL A 8 6.76 -13.13 -28.61
C VAL A 8 7.42 -12.14 -27.63
N PRO A 9 8.17 -11.11 -28.07
CA PRO A 9 8.76 -10.15 -27.14
C PRO A 9 7.70 -9.33 -26.39
N LEU A 10 6.58 -8.98 -27.04
CA LEU A 10 5.48 -8.27 -26.37
C LEU A 10 4.85 -9.11 -25.24
N LEU A 11 4.58 -10.39 -25.48
CA LEU A 11 4.06 -11.30 -24.45
C LEU A 11 5.04 -11.51 -23.29
N LEU A 12 6.34 -11.62 -23.59
CA LEU A 12 7.38 -11.73 -22.57
C LEU A 12 7.48 -10.48 -21.71
N ILE A 13 7.44 -9.29 -22.32
CA ILE A 13 7.45 -8.01 -21.58
C ILE A 13 6.21 -7.91 -20.67
N MET A 14 5.04 -8.26 -21.19
CA MET A 14 3.79 -8.22 -20.43
C MET A 14 3.80 -9.21 -19.25
N PHE A 15 4.34 -10.41 -19.46
CA PHE A 15 4.52 -11.41 -18.40
C PHE A 15 5.50 -10.93 -17.32
N PHE A 16 6.62 -10.32 -17.71
CA PHE A 16 7.60 -9.78 -16.78
C PHE A 16 7.05 -8.59 -15.97
N MET A 17 6.29 -7.69 -16.60
CA MET A 17 5.62 -6.58 -15.93
C MET A 17 4.56 -7.06 -14.93
N ALA A 18 3.76 -8.06 -15.29
CA ALA A 18 2.76 -8.63 -14.39
C ALA A 18 3.41 -9.32 -13.18
N ARG A 19 4.48 -10.09 -13.40
CA ARG A 19 5.18 -10.80 -12.31
C ARG A 19 5.86 -9.85 -11.32
N ASN A 20 6.39 -8.73 -11.81
CA ASN A 20 7.09 -7.75 -10.99
C ASN A 20 6.16 -6.71 -10.36
N GLY A 21 4.84 -6.79 -10.58
CA GLY A 21 3.86 -5.83 -10.04
C GLY A 21 4.01 -4.40 -10.59
N VAL A 22 4.70 -4.24 -11.73
CA VAL A 22 4.89 -2.94 -12.40
C VAL A 22 3.54 -2.39 -12.85
N LEU A 23 2.65 -3.28 -13.29
CA LEU A 23 1.30 -2.93 -13.71
C LEU A 23 0.47 -2.36 -12.55
N ASP A 24 0.60 -2.93 -11.35
CA ASP A 24 -0.08 -2.43 -10.14
C ASP A 24 0.41 -1.02 -9.78
N THR A 25 1.72 -0.77 -9.87
CA THR A 25 2.31 0.56 -9.57
C THR A 25 1.87 1.62 -10.57
N ILE A 26 1.80 1.29 -11.87
CA ILE A 26 1.32 2.22 -12.90
C ILE A 26 -0.18 2.49 -12.72
N TYR A 27 -0.98 1.46 -12.41
CA TYR A 27 -2.40 1.62 -12.15
C TYR A 27 -2.67 2.51 -10.94
N ASP A 28 -1.87 2.37 -9.88
CA ASP A 28 -1.94 3.21 -8.69
C ASP A 28 -1.56 4.66 -9.00
N GLN A 29 -0.49 4.91 -9.77
CA GLN A 29 -0.12 6.27 -10.18
C GLN A 29 -1.16 6.96 -11.07
N ILE A 30 -1.84 6.21 -11.94
CA ILE A 30 -2.86 6.76 -12.85
C ILE A 30 -4.18 7.03 -12.11
N THR A 31 -4.51 6.19 -11.13
CA THR A 31 -5.80 6.25 -10.41
C THR A 31 -5.74 7.14 -9.18
N PHE A 32 -4.58 7.28 -8.54
CA PHE A 32 -4.42 8.10 -7.33
C PHE A 32 -4.30 9.60 -7.66
N LYS A 33 -5.47 10.24 -7.82
CA LYS A 33 -5.62 11.67 -8.12
C LYS A 33 -5.75 12.48 -6.81
N LYS A 34 -5.79 13.82 -6.91
CA LYS A 34 -5.98 14.70 -5.73
C LYS A 34 -7.22 14.31 -4.90
N THR A 35 -8.28 13.85 -5.54
CA THR A 35 -9.52 13.41 -4.88
C THR A 35 -9.35 12.09 -4.13
N SER A 36 -8.41 11.23 -4.53
CA SER A 36 -8.16 9.93 -3.90
C SER A 36 -7.63 10.02 -2.48
N TRP A 37 -7.08 11.17 -2.08
CA TRP A 37 -6.68 11.44 -0.69
C TRP A 37 -7.87 11.50 0.27
N PHE A 38 -9.07 11.80 -0.24
CA PHE A 38 -10.31 11.91 0.54
C PHE A 38 -11.14 10.62 0.50
N ASP A 39 -10.76 9.66 -0.35
CA ASP A 39 -11.36 8.34 -0.43
C ASP A 39 -10.55 7.35 0.42
N ASN A 40 -11.15 6.86 1.51
CA ASN A 40 -10.51 5.91 2.41
C ASN A 40 -10.07 4.62 1.69
N SER A 41 -10.83 4.15 0.71
CA SER A 41 -10.53 2.91 -0.01
C SER A 41 -9.31 3.09 -0.92
N ALA A 42 -9.30 4.19 -1.68
CA ALA A 42 -8.17 4.52 -2.55
C ALA A 42 -6.90 4.81 -1.73
N LEU A 43 -7.03 5.55 -0.61
CA LEU A 43 -5.92 5.84 0.29
C LEU A 43 -5.32 4.56 0.88
N VAL A 44 -6.15 3.62 1.33
CA VAL A 44 -5.66 2.35 1.89
C VAL A 44 -4.94 1.50 0.84
N GLU A 45 -5.44 1.43 -0.40
CA GLU A 45 -4.72 0.70 -1.46
C GLU A 45 -3.37 1.34 -1.80
N HIS A 46 -3.32 2.67 -1.85
CA HIS A 46 -2.06 3.37 -2.02
C HIS A 46 -1.09 3.08 -0.87
N LEU A 47 -1.56 3.11 0.39
CA LEU A 47 -0.74 2.78 1.55
C LEU A 47 -0.22 1.35 1.54
N ARG A 48 -1.01 0.37 1.04
CA ARG A 48 -0.54 -1.01 0.87
C ARG A 48 0.66 -1.09 -0.09
N THR A 49 0.63 -0.32 -1.17
CA THR A 49 1.76 -0.20 -2.11
C THR A 49 2.97 0.44 -1.43
N VAL A 50 2.78 1.56 -0.73
CA VAL A 50 3.85 2.29 -0.03
C VAL A 50 4.53 1.44 1.04
N ILE A 51 3.75 0.73 1.87
CA ILE A 51 4.28 -0.15 2.93
C ILE A 51 5.16 -1.26 2.34
N ARG A 52 4.71 -1.86 1.23
CA ARG A 52 5.47 -2.89 0.52
C ARG A 52 6.77 -2.32 -0.02
N ASP A 53 6.71 -1.21 -0.73
CA ASP A 53 7.86 -0.63 -1.44
C ASP A 53 8.93 -0.13 -0.46
N GLN A 54 8.51 0.44 0.68
CA GLN A 54 9.38 0.88 1.77
C GLN A 54 9.76 -0.25 2.75
N LYS A 55 9.32 -1.50 2.49
CA LYS A 55 9.59 -2.68 3.32
C LYS A 55 9.25 -2.48 4.81
N LEU A 56 8.15 -1.79 5.11
CA LEU A 56 7.76 -1.47 6.50
C LEU A 56 7.16 -2.67 7.24
N SER A 57 6.74 -3.71 6.52
CA SER A 57 6.26 -4.97 7.07
C SER A 57 6.77 -6.15 6.26
N THR A 58 6.98 -7.28 6.91
CA THR A 58 7.30 -8.57 6.29
C THR A 58 6.05 -9.35 5.87
N LEU A 59 4.86 -8.92 6.30
CA LEU A 59 3.60 -9.58 5.98
C LEU A 59 3.15 -9.26 4.55
N PRO A 60 2.50 -10.22 3.86
CA PRO A 60 1.88 -9.95 2.56
C PRO A 60 0.80 -8.87 2.64
N ARG A 61 0.61 -8.09 1.57
CA ARG A 61 -0.40 -6.99 1.50
C ARG A 61 -1.81 -7.41 1.95
N LYS A 62 -2.26 -8.62 1.59
CA LYS A 62 -3.58 -9.17 1.96
C LYS A 62 -3.77 -9.43 3.46
N CYS A 63 -2.66 -9.47 4.21
CA CYS A 63 -2.62 -9.71 5.64
C CYS A 63 -2.51 -8.41 6.43
N LEU A 64 -2.41 -7.26 5.76
CA LEU A 64 -2.41 -5.95 6.39
C LEU A 64 -3.84 -5.41 6.48
N VAL A 65 -4.24 -5.10 7.71
CA VAL A 65 -5.53 -4.51 8.04
C VAL A 65 -5.30 -3.07 8.46
N PHE A 66 -6.12 -2.16 7.95
CA PHE A 66 -5.98 -0.72 8.18
C PHE A 66 -7.20 -0.23 8.95
N VAL A 67 -6.97 0.29 10.16
CA VAL A 67 -8.01 0.87 11.00
C VAL A 67 -7.84 2.38 10.98
N ILE A 68 -8.78 3.07 10.35
CA ILE A 68 -8.76 4.53 10.21
C ILE A 68 -9.47 5.14 11.41
N ASN A 69 -8.77 5.95 12.20
CA ASN A 69 -9.40 6.71 13.28
C ASN A 69 -10.05 7.98 12.71
N GLY A 70 -11.34 7.89 12.39
CA GLY A 70 -12.15 8.97 11.82
C GLY A 70 -12.78 8.60 10.47
N ASP A 71 -13.57 9.51 9.92
CA ASP A 71 -14.23 9.36 8.63
C ASP A 71 -13.51 10.14 7.51
N SER A 72 -14.14 10.23 6.34
CA SER A 72 -13.57 10.95 5.20
C SER A 72 -13.48 12.47 5.38
N SER A 73 -14.12 13.05 6.40
CA SER A 73 -14.05 14.48 6.71
C SER A 73 -12.81 14.84 7.52
N ASN A 74 -12.19 13.87 8.21
CA ASN A 74 -10.95 14.09 8.93
C ASN A 74 -9.78 14.25 7.92
N ASN A 75 -9.17 15.43 7.90
CA ASN A 75 -8.03 15.75 7.05
C ASN A 75 -6.71 15.18 7.57
N GLU A 76 -6.65 14.82 8.86
CA GLU A 76 -5.46 14.30 9.52
C GLU A 76 -5.70 12.96 10.24
N PRO A 77 -6.17 11.91 9.53
CA PRO A 77 -6.44 10.64 10.18
C PRO A 77 -5.16 9.94 10.63
N ILE A 78 -5.22 9.33 11.82
CA ILE A 78 -4.23 8.34 12.28
C ILE A 78 -4.76 6.97 11.91
N ILE A 79 -3.99 6.23 11.12
CA ILE A 79 -4.33 4.90 10.63
C ILE A 79 -3.46 3.89 11.38
N ASN A 80 -4.07 2.96 12.09
CA ASN A 80 -3.37 1.83 12.69
C ASN A 80 -3.25 0.72 11.65
N VAL A 81 -2.04 0.19 11.47
CA VAL A 81 -1.76 -0.93 10.58
C VAL A 81 -1.59 -2.18 11.44
N LEU A 82 -2.51 -3.11 11.27
CA LEU A 82 -2.56 -4.39 11.95
C LEU A 82 -2.05 -5.50 11.02
N GLY A 83 -1.33 -6.46 11.59
CA GLY A 83 -0.92 -7.70 10.95
C GLY A 83 -1.89 -8.83 11.30
N ARG A 84 -2.60 -9.35 10.31
CA ARG A 84 -3.45 -10.54 10.48
C ARG A 84 -2.60 -11.80 10.38
N HIS A 85 -2.74 -12.68 11.35
CA HIS A 85 -2.10 -14.00 11.40
C HIS A 85 -3.13 -15.13 11.28
N GLY A 86 -2.69 -16.31 10.83
CA GLY A 86 -3.56 -17.45 10.55
C GLY A 86 -4.42 -17.26 9.28
N ASN A 87 -5.28 -18.24 8.97
CA ASN A 87 -6.21 -18.20 7.83
C ASN A 87 -5.57 -17.75 6.50
N GLY A 88 -4.44 -18.36 6.14
CA GLY A 88 -3.71 -18.06 4.89
C GLY A 88 -2.79 -16.83 4.96
N CYS A 89 -2.53 -16.32 6.16
CA CYS A 89 -1.48 -15.36 6.50
C CYS A 89 -0.42 -15.99 7.42
N PRO A 90 0.84 -15.51 7.41
CA PRO A 90 1.90 -16.05 8.27
C PRO A 90 1.49 -16.09 9.75
N GLY A 91 1.84 -17.16 10.46
CA GLY A 91 1.44 -17.38 11.85
C GLY A 91 0.50 -18.58 12.01
N THR A 92 0.58 -19.25 13.16
CA THR A 92 -0.14 -20.50 13.44
C THR A 92 -1.53 -20.27 14.05
N GLU A 93 -1.70 -19.16 14.79
CA GLU A 93 -2.94 -18.81 15.46
C GLU A 93 -3.61 -17.59 14.80
N ALA A 94 -4.93 -17.54 14.87
CA ALA A 94 -5.70 -16.42 14.37
C ALA A 94 -5.58 -15.23 15.34
N SER A 95 -4.86 -14.20 14.92
CA SER A 95 -4.68 -12.96 15.69
C SER A 95 -4.55 -11.74 14.79
N ALA A 96 -4.68 -10.56 15.39
CA ALA A 96 -4.41 -9.27 14.76
C ALA A 96 -3.51 -8.45 15.68
N GLU A 97 -2.26 -8.23 15.27
CA GLU A 97 -1.24 -7.51 16.04
C GLU A 97 -1.07 -6.09 15.50
N ASP A 98 -0.95 -5.08 16.39
CA ASP A 98 -0.59 -3.72 16.00
C ASP A 98 0.87 -3.66 15.54
N LEU A 99 1.09 -3.37 14.26
CA LEU A 99 2.43 -3.27 13.69
C LEU A 99 2.99 -1.86 13.88
N PHE A 100 2.25 -0.86 13.43
CA PHE A 100 2.64 0.55 13.46
C PHE A 100 1.47 1.45 13.07
N LYS A 101 1.68 2.75 13.18
CA LYS A 101 0.74 3.80 12.85
C LYS A 101 1.23 4.60 11.66
N ILE A 102 0.27 5.14 10.92
CA ILE A 102 0.48 6.07 9.82
C ILE A 102 -0.30 7.34 10.11
N LYS A 103 0.38 8.47 10.06
CA LYS A 103 -0.24 9.80 10.02
C LYS A 103 -0.37 10.22 8.57
N VAL A 104 -1.58 10.57 8.17
CA VAL A 104 -1.85 11.13 6.85
C VAL A 104 -2.32 12.57 7.04
N ASN A 105 -1.76 13.51 6.29
CA ASN A 105 -2.37 14.82 6.10
C ASN A 105 -2.83 14.91 4.63
N ARG A 106 -4.14 14.91 4.43
CA ARG A 106 -4.78 14.85 3.11
C ARG A 106 -4.60 16.13 2.31
N LEU A 107 -4.64 17.27 2.99
CA LEU A 107 -4.48 18.60 2.38
C LEU A 107 -3.03 18.83 1.95
N ALA A 108 -2.08 18.55 2.84
CA ALA A 108 -0.66 18.64 2.59
C ALA A 108 -0.11 17.49 1.73
N ARG A 109 -0.94 16.45 1.47
CA ARG A 109 -0.56 15.22 0.74
C ARG A 109 0.70 14.59 1.33
N TYR A 110 0.71 14.49 2.64
CA TYR A 110 1.84 14.07 3.43
C TYR A 110 1.51 12.77 4.17
N ILE A 111 2.46 11.84 4.21
CA ILE A 111 2.33 10.57 4.90
C ILE A 111 3.57 10.37 5.77
N ALA A 112 3.36 10.03 7.05
CA ALA A 112 4.42 9.67 7.98
C ALA A 112 4.08 8.37 8.72
N THR A 113 5.09 7.64 9.17
CA THR A 113 4.93 6.39 9.93
C THR A 113 5.83 6.35 11.15
N ASP A 114 5.43 5.60 12.17
CA ASP A 114 6.27 5.26 13.31
C ASP A 114 6.80 3.80 13.27
N ALA A 115 6.74 3.14 12.11
CA ALA A 115 7.19 1.76 11.95
C ALA A 115 8.63 1.53 12.44
N GLY A 116 8.87 0.64 13.40
CA GLY A 116 10.21 0.42 13.97
C GLY A 116 10.73 1.56 14.86
N SER A 117 9.93 2.60 15.08
CA SER A 117 10.20 3.67 16.05
C SER A 117 8.88 4.16 16.68
N PRO A 118 8.18 3.32 17.47
CA PRO A 118 6.82 3.61 17.95
C PRO A 118 6.71 5.00 18.59
N GLY A 119 5.70 5.77 18.19
CA GLY A 119 5.49 7.16 18.64
C GLY A 119 6.34 8.22 17.93
N ASN A 120 7.45 7.85 17.28
CA ASN A 120 8.30 8.76 16.50
C ASN A 120 7.97 8.65 15.02
N PHE A 121 7.18 9.61 14.52
CA PHE A 121 6.73 9.63 13.13
C PHE A 121 7.81 10.22 12.21
N ARG A 122 8.20 9.43 11.21
CA ARG A 122 9.09 9.85 10.12
C ARG A 122 8.34 9.94 8.79
N PRO A 123 8.71 10.88 7.91
CA PRO A 123 8.07 11.02 6.60
C PRO A 123 8.30 9.78 5.72
N LEU A 124 7.24 9.31 5.06
CA LEU A 124 7.28 8.30 4.01
C LEU A 124 7.14 8.93 2.62
N ILE A 125 6.23 9.89 2.49
CA ILE A 125 5.98 10.62 1.25
C ILE A 125 5.75 12.10 1.60
N SER A 126 6.45 12.96 0.87
CA SER A 126 6.30 14.41 0.85
C SER A 126 6.32 14.84 -0.62
N ARG A 127 5.24 15.44 -1.14
CA ARG A 127 5.13 15.85 -2.55
C ARG A 127 4.51 17.24 -2.74
#